data_AF-A0A925V6G9-F1
#
_entry.id   AF-A0A925V6G9-F1
#
_cell.length_a   1.000
_cell.length_b   1.000
_cell.length_c   1.000
_cell.angle_alpha   90.00
_cell.angle_beta   90.00
_cell.angle_gamma   90.00
#
_symmetry.space_group_name_H-M   'P 1'
#
loop_
_entity.id
_entity.type
_entity.pdbx_description
1 polymer ?
#
loop_
_entity_poly.entity_id
_entity_poly.type
_entity_poly.pdbx_seq_one_letter_code
_entity_poly.pdbx_strand_id
1 'polypeptide(L)'
;MNQLLSLVFILAMGACGNFGGCGACGAVGALPADTPQTLKGVPRDQTVEGGAQIRVTPQGFTKISAAIKQLLNQSLAGGFCVPRGEIGNCDSGFLNTGACYCAGNAGPGCNPGCKANVQINPNGFNVTPVGNELRVDLSLTLSTQIAIKGRALGISLGTCTLNVSSPNLNGSFNIGLGIKAVDGELDLRLARINAFQLNLDINGCGFLGDLADIVGDLIDAVNGSFINQFVFAALTPVLNNIIQGLLPNPLGLAGMMDIGNLLEGVSPGTDGFMEARMVPGGYADVVNGGLSLGIITGLNADEDPSTRGAGLTSEPHLCVPPLPAPNFAIPPAQLPQSARTTFRLDRAGAFSGGAGNEPNADLAMGISETTLDLAGHHLVTSGGMCL
;
A
#
# COMPACT_ATOMS: atom_id res chain seq x y z
N MET A 1 2.79 22.69 -14.52
CA MET A 1 4.18 22.28 -14.25
C MET A 1 4.38 21.78 -12.81
N ASN A 2 3.87 22.48 -11.78
CA ASN A 2 4.02 22.05 -10.37
C ASN A 2 3.29 20.75 -9.98
N GLN A 3 2.14 20.41 -10.59
CA GLN A 3 1.43 19.15 -10.31
C GLN A 3 2.18 17.92 -10.84
N LEU A 4 2.95 18.07 -11.92
CA LEU A 4 3.79 17.00 -12.44
C LEU A 4 4.97 16.74 -11.51
N LEU A 5 5.55 17.80 -10.92
CA LEU A 5 6.63 17.69 -9.94
C LEU A 5 6.16 17.06 -8.63
N SER A 6 4.97 17.40 -8.12
CA SER A 6 4.41 16.75 -6.93
C SER A 6 4.00 15.30 -7.18
N LEU A 7 3.45 14.99 -8.36
CA LEU A 7 3.19 13.60 -8.76
C LEU A 7 4.50 12.84 -8.93
N VAL A 8 5.53 13.44 -9.51
CA VAL A 8 6.88 12.89 -9.65
C VAL A 8 7.57 12.79 -8.28
N PHE A 9 7.32 13.65 -7.30
CA PHE A 9 7.87 13.53 -5.95
C PHE A 9 7.18 12.42 -5.17
N ILE A 10 5.85 12.30 -5.28
CA ILE A 10 5.07 11.21 -4.68
C ILE A 10 5.39 9.88 -5.37
N LEU A 11 5.55 9.87 -6.69
CA LEU A 11 5.99 8.71 -7.46
C LEU A 11 7.48 8.41 -7.25
N ALA A 12 8.36 9.39 -7.05
CA ALA A 12 9.79 9.14 -6.77
C ALA A 12 10.01 8.65 -5.35
N MET A 13 9.21 9.12 -4.38
CA MET A 13 9.22 8.58 -3.01
C MET A 13 8.50 7.23 -2.91
N GLY A 14 7.55 6.93 -3.81
CA GLY A 14 6.80 5.67 -3.85
C GLY A 14 7.35 4.59 -4.78
N ALA A 15 8.12 4.93 -5.82
CA ALA A 15 8.56 4.01 -6.87
C ALA A 15 9.89 3.31 -6.59
N CYS A 16 10.51 3.53 -5.42
CA CYS A 16 11.60 2.66 -4.98
C CYS A 16 11.13 1.32 -4.39
N GLY A 17 9.82 1.05 -4.38
CA GLY A 17 9.26 -0.28 -4.16
C GLY A 17 8.98 -1.03 -5.47
N ASN A 18 9.84 -2.00 -5.80
CA ASN A 18 9.58 -3.16 -6.67
C ASN A 18 9.08 -2.95 -8.13
N PHE A 19 8.87 -1.73 -8.61
CA PHE A 19 8.62 -1.45 -10.03
C PHE A 19 9.94 -1.23 -10.75
N GLY A 20 10.51 -2.31 -11.28
CA GLY A 20 11.76 -2.30 -12.04
C GLY A 20 11.76 -1.22 -13.12
N GLY A 21 12.67 -0.25 -13.01
CA GLY A 21 12.87 0.76 -14.04
C GLY A 21 13.61 2.04 -13.63
N CYS A 22 13.61 2.43 -12.34
CA CYS A 22 14.33 3.62 -11.90
C CYS A 22 15.73 3.25 -11.38
N GLY A 23 16.77 3.52 -12.20
CA GLY A 23 18.18 3.30 -11.82
C GLY A 23 18.64 4.02 -10.55
N ALA A 24 17.91 5.06 -10.12
CA ALA A 24 18.17 5.78 -8.86
C ALA A 24 17.89 4.95 -7.59
N CYS A 25 17.04 3.92 -7.66
CA CYS A 25 16.74 3.08 -6.49
C CYS A 25 17.80 1.97 -6.26
N GLY A 26 18.74 1.80 -7.19
CA GLY A 26 19.92 0.95 -6.97
C GLY A 26 20.95 1.57 -6.02
N ALA A 27 20.83 2.87 -5.75
CA ALA A 27 21.72 3.63 -4.85
C ALA A 27 21.19 3.68 -3.40
N VAL A 28 20.17 2.89 -3.06
CA VAL A 28 19.56 2.86 -1.73
C VAL A 28 19.82 1.51 -1.05
N GLY A 29 20.78 1.49 -0.12
CA GLY A 29 21.08 0.31 0.71
C GLY A 29 20.08 0.11 1.85
N ALA A 30 20.06 -1.07 2.46
CA ALA A 30 19.24 -1.31 3.65
C ALA A 30 19.74 -0.48 4.84
N LEU A 31 18.82 0.03 5.66
CA LEU A 31 19.18 0.68 6.92
C LEU A 31 19.75 -0.32 7.93
N PRO A 32 20.59 0.12 8.89
CA PRO A 32 21.09 -0.73 9.95
C PRO A 32 19.97 -1.29 10.82
N ALA A 33 20.30 -2.37 11.55
CA ALA A 33 19.39 -2.95 12.52
C ALA A 33 19.09 -1.98 13.68
N ASP A 34 17.92 -2.16 14.28
CA ASP A 34 17.50 -1.36 15.42
C ASP A 34 18.34 -1.66 16.67
N THR A 35 18.75 -0.60 17.35
CA THR A 35 19.43 -0.61 18.65
C THR A 35 18.57 0.17 19.66
N PRO A 36 18.90 0.18 20.97
CA PRO A 36 18.21 1.06 21.92
C PRO A 36 18.26 2.55 21.54
N GLN A 37 19.28 2.98 20.79
CA GLN A 37 19.51 4.36 20.36
C GLN A 37 18.89 4.68 18.99
N THR A 38 18.63 3.66 18.16
CA THR A 38 18.04 3.83 16.83
C THR A 38 16.58 3.36 16.78
N LEU A 39 15.83 3.85 15.79
CA LEU A 39 14.49 3.41 15.46
C LEU A 39 14.37 3.32 13.94
N LYS A 40 14.22 2.10 13.44
CA LYS A 40 14.33 1.76 12.01
C LYS A 40 15.66 2.24 11.43
N GLY A 41 16.76 1.92 12.11
CA GLY A 41 18.14 2.23 11.69
C GLY A 41 18.60 3.68 11.88
N VAL A 42 17.71 4.65 12.09
CA VAL A 42 18.06 6.07 12.31
C VAL A 42 18.07 6.42 13.80
N PRO A 43 18.99 7.27 14.31
CA PRO A 43 19.00 7.69 15.70
C PRO A 43 17.68 8.35 16.13
N ARG A 44 17.22 8.03 17.35
CA ARG A 44 15.94 8.51 17.88
C ARG A 44 15.94 10.02 18.10
N ASP A 45 17.06 10.58 18.54
CA ASP A 45 17.31 12.01 18.69
C ASP A 45 17.53 12.75 17.35
N GLN A 46 17.59 12.02 16.25
CA GLN A 46 17.61 12.57 14.89
C GLN A 46 16.32 12.22 14.13
N THR A 47 15.29 11.76 14.83
CA THR A 47 14.00 11.42 14.24
C THR A 47 12.93 12.42 14.70
N VAL A 48 12.26 13.06 13.74
CA VAL A 48 11.17 14.02 13.96
C VAL A 48 9.87 13.48 13.37
N GLU A 49 8.90 13.17 14.23
CA GLU A 49 7.55 12.78 13.85
C GLU A 49 6.73 14.01 13.47
N GLY A 50 6.16 14.01 12.25
CA GLY A 50 5.53 15.20 11.69
C GLY A 50 6.53 16.23 11.17
N GLY A 51 7.81 15.84 11.00
CA GLY A 51 8.87 16.66 10.42
C GLY A 51 8.56 17.09 8.99
N ALA A 52 7.73 16.32 8.28
CA ALA A 52 6.93 16.82 7.17
C ALA A 52 5.45 16.52 7.39
N GLN A 53 4.59 17.29 6.72
CA GLN A 53 3.14 17.21 6.88
C GLN A 53 2.49 17.25 5.49
N ILE A 54 1.47 16.42 5.29
CA ILE A 54 0.70 16.35 4.05
C ILE A 54 -0.77 16.56 4.39
N ARG A 55 -1.47 17.33 3.55
CA ARG A 55 -2.92 17.47 3.54
C ARG A 55 -3.44 17.11 2.16
N VAL A 56 -4.24 16.05 2.09
CA VAL A 56 -5.08 15.73 0.92
C VAL A 56 -6.45 16.35 1.18
N THR A 57 -6.84 17.31 0.36
CA THR A 57 -8.13 18.00 0.50
C THR A 57 -9.26 17.16 -0.08
N PRO A 58 -10.55 17.52 0.14
CA PRO A 58 -11.67 16.82 -0.50
C PRO A 58 -11.56 16.80 -2.04
N GLN A 59 -11.04 17.89 -2.62
CA GLN A 59 -10.78 17.97 -4.07
C GLN A 59 -9.66 17.00 -4.49
N GLY A 60 -8.62 16.88 -3.67
CA GLY A 60 -7.56 15.88 -3.86
C GLY A 60 -8.08 14.45 -3.87
N PHE A 61 -8.98 14.08 -2.95
CA PHE A 61 -9.60 12.75 -2.96
C PHE A 61 -10.39 12.46 -4.23
N THR A 62 -11.04 13.47 -4.80
CA THR A 62 -11.76 13.33 -6.07
C THR A 62 -10.79 12.96 -7.20
N LYS A 63 -9.62 13.60 -7.26
CA LYS A 63 -8.60 13.31 -8.28
C LYS A 63 -7.90 11.97 -8.06
N ILE A 64 -7.56 11.64 -6.82
CA ILE A 64 -6.96 10.35 -6.46
C ILE A 64 -7.93 9.22 -6.82
N SER A 65 -9.21 9.36 -6.50
CA SER A 65 -10.22 8.36 -6.84
C SER A 65 -10.32 8.13 -8.35
N ALA A 66 -10.23 9.19 -9.16
CA ALA A 66 -10.22 9.07 -10.62
C ALA A 66 -8.96 8.36 -11.14
N ALA A 67 -7.78 8.65 -10.59
CA ALA A 67 -6.52 8.01 -10.96
C ALA A 67 -6.50 6.52 -10.59
N ILE A 68 -6.92 6.18 -9.37
CA ILE A 68 -7.03 4.79 -8.91
C ILE A 68 -8.01 4.03 -9.81
N LYS A 69 -9.17 4.61 -10.12
CA LYS A 69 -10.14 3.98 -11.03
C LYS A 69 -9.53 3.61 -12.38
N GLN A 70 -8.66 4.46 -12.94
CA GLN A 70 -7.96 4.14 -14.19
C GLN A 70 -6.99 2.97 -14.02
N LEU A 71 -6.19 2.94 -12.94
CA LEU A 71 -5.28 1.84 -12.63
C LEU A 71 -6.02 0.52 -12.41
N LEU A 72 -7.14 0.56 -11.66
CA LEU A 72 -7.98 -0.61 -11.45
C LEU A 72 -8.57 -1.12 -12.76
N ASN A 73 -9.06 -0.23 -13.62
CA ASN A 73 -9.56 -0.63 -14.93
C ASN A 73 -8.46 -1.27 -15.78
N GLN A 74 -7.22 -0.77 -15.74
CA GLN A 74 -6.10 -1.38 -16.45
C GLN A 74 -5.74 -2.76 -15.89
N SER A 75 -5.72 -2.89 -14.56
CA SER A 75 -5.43 -4.17 -13.90
C SER A 75 -6.52 -5.22 -14.13
N LEU A 76 -7.79 -4.79 -14.18
CA LEU A 76 -8.94 -5.67 -14.37
C LEU A 76 -9.30 -5.93 -15.84
N ALA A 77 -8.82 -5.10 -16.78
CA ALA A 77 -9.13 -5.24 -18.21
C ALA A 77 -8.78 -6.62 -18.80
N GLY A 78 -7.77 -7.30 -18.22
CA GLY A 78 -7.37 -8.65 -18.62
C GLY A 78 -8.29 -9.76 -18.10
N GLY A 79 -9.17 -9.45 -17.14
CA GLY A 79 -9.77 -10.45 -16.25
C GLY A 79 -8.73 -11.11 -15.34
N PHE A 80 -9.15 -12.08 -14.54
CA PHE A 80 -8.26 -12.93 -13.76
C PHE A 80 -8.66 -14.39 -13.86
N CYS A 81 -7.75 -15.28 -13.45
CA CYS A 81 -7.97 -16.71 -13.48
C CYS A 81 -8.45 -17.21 -12.11
N VAL A 82 -9.61 -17.85 -12.10
CA VAL A 82 -10.08 -18.66 -10.98
C VAL A 82 -9.45 -20.05 -11.13
N PRO A 83 -8.69 -20.53 -10.13
CA PRO A 83 -8.06 -21.84 -10.21
C PRO A 83 -9.11 -22.95 -10.26
N ARG A 84 -8.71 -24.09 -10.83
CA ARG A 84 -9.49 -25.31 -10.75
C ARG A 84 -9.70 -25.71 -9.28
N GLY A 85 -10.91 -26.14 -8.94
CA GLY A 85 -11.18 -26.79 -7.66
C GLY A 85 -12.15 -27.95 -7.80
N GLU A 86 -12.36 -28.63 -6.69
CA GLU A 86 -13.26 -29.78 -6.60
C GLU A 86 -14.02 -29.80 -5.27
N ILE A 87 -15.25 -30.32 -5.33
CA ILE A 87 -16.08 -30.64 -4.17
C ILE A 87 -16.28 -32.16 -4.20
N GLY A 88 -15.88 -32.85 -3.14
CA GLY A 88 -15.78 -34.32 -3.13
C GLY A 88 -14.56 -34.79 -3.91
N ASN A 89 -14.65 -35.93 -4.60
CA ASN A 89 -13.57 -36.45 -5.46
C ASN A 89 -14.09 -36.65 -6.87
N CYS A 90 -13.60 -35.83 -7.82
CA CYS A 90 -14.08 -35.84 -9.19
C CYS A 90 -13.05 -36.39 -10.20
N ASP A 91 -11.80 -36.63 -9.78
CA ASP A 91 -10.68 -36.99 -10.68
C ASP A 91 -10.27 -38.47 -10.70
N SER A 92 -10.41 -39.28 -9.63
CA SER A 92 -10.13 -40.74 -9.72
C SER A 92 -10.57 -41.59 -8.52
N GLY A 93 -11.26 -42.71 -8.79
CA GLY A 93 -11.71 -43.70 -7.78
C GLY A 93 -13.03 -44.43 -8.15
N PHE A 94 -13.17 -45.70 -7.71
CA PHE A 94 -14.25 -46.62 -8.10
C PHE A 94 -15.65 -46.24 -7.54
N LEU A 95 -15.70 -45.40 -6.50
CA LEU A 95 -16.95 -44.95 -5.84
C LEU A 95 -17.03 -43.42 -5.72
N ASN A 96 -16.35 -42.72 -6.62
CA ASN A 96 -16.23 -41.28 -6.53
C ASN A 96 -17.55 -40.55 -6.77
N THR A 97 -17.86 -39.66 -5.85
CA THR A 97 -18.97 -38.72 -5.93
C THR A 97 -18.43 -37.33 -5.67
N GLY A 98 -18.64 -36.41 -6.61
CA GLY A 98 -18.11 -35.07 -6.54
C GLY A 98 -18.25 -34.27 -7.84
N ALA A 99 -17.89 -33.00 -7.78
CA ALA A 99 -17.90 -32.08 -8.90
C ALA A 99 -16.57 -31.34 -9.00
N CYS A 100 -15.97 -31.31 -10.19
CA CYS A 100 -14.87 -30.40 -10.48
C CYS A 100 -15.45 -29.11 -11.05
N TYR A 101 -14.99 -27.95 -10.58
CA TYR A 101 -15.26 -26.67 -11.22
C TYR A 101 -13.97 -26.11 -11.82
N CYS A 102 -14.11 -25.34 -12.91
CA CYS A 102 -12.96 -24.80 -13.64
C CYS A 102 -11.97 -25.88 -14.11
N ALA A 103 -12.49 -27.06 -14.43
CA ALA A 103 -11.69 -28.18 -14.93
C ALA A 103 -11.29 -28.03 -16.41
N GLY A 104 -11.80 -27.02 -17.10
CA GLY A 104 -11.46 -26.69 -18.48
C GLY A 104 -10.36 -25.63 -18.60
N ASN A 105 -9.95 -25.37 -19.84
CA ASN A 105 -8.96 -24.34 -20.16
C ASN A 105 -9.69 -23.11 -20.70
N ALA A 106 -9.73 -22.03 -19.92
CA ALA A 106 -10.43 -20.79 -20.32
C ALA A 106 -9.52 -19.78 -21.06
N GLY A 107 -8.59 -20.29 -21.90
CA GLY A 107 -7.69 -19.49 -22.72
C GLY A 107 -6.27 -19.31 -22.16
N PRO A 108 -5.42 -18.53 -22.85
CA PRO A 108 -4.02 -18.31 -22.45
C PRO A 108 -3.95 -17.59 -21.11
N GLY A 109 -3.20 -18.16 -20.17
CA GLY A 109 -3.03 -17.63 -18.81
C GLY A 109 -3.90 -18.33 -17.74
N CYS A 110 -5.00 -19.00 -18.12
CA CYS A 110 -5.89 -19.71 -17.19
C CYS A 110 -5.98 -21.21 -17.53
N ASN A 111 -4.90 -21.97 -17.29
CA ASN A 111 -4.85 -23.41 -17.56
C ASN A 111 -4.07 -24.18 -16.47
N PRO A 112 -4.74 -25.02 -15.66
CA PRO A 112 -6.20 -25.24 -15.58
C PRO A 112 -6.90 -24.07 -14.84
N GLY A 113 -8.08 -23.65 -15.29
CA GLY A 113 -8.84 -22.59 -14.61
C GLY A 113 -9.94 -21.92 -15.46
N CYS A 114 -10.79 -21.13 -14.80
CA CYS A 114 -11.78 -20.28 -15.47
C CYS A 114 -11.30 -18.84 -15.54
N LYS A 115 -11.60 -18.16 -16.64
CA LYS A 115 -11.38 -16.72 -16.76
C LYS A 115 -12.61 -15.96 -16.24
N ALA A 116 -12.41 -15.17 -15.19
CA ALA A 116 -13.39 -14.21 -14.71
C ALA A 116 -13.09 -12.83 -15.32
N ASN A 117 -14.04 -12.30 -16.09
CA ASN A 117 -13.97 -10.94 -16.59
C ASN A 117 -14.60 -10.01 -15.57
N VAL A 118 -13.83 -9.03 -15.11
CA VAL A 118 -14.28 -8.04 -14.15
C VAL A 118 -14.07 -6.66 -14.71
N GLN A 119 -15.07 -5.80 -14.57
CA GLN A 119 -15.02 -4.42 -15.01
C GLN A 119 -15.60 -3.53 -13.93
N ILE A 120 -15.02 -2.35 -13.71
CA ILE A 120 -15.62 -1.37 -12.81
C ILE A 120 -16.82 -0.73 -13.49
N ASN A 121 -17.94 -0.66 -12.78
CA ASN A 121 -19.12 0.03 -13.27
C ASN A 121 -18.84 1.54 -13.46
N PRO A 122 -19.62 2.24 -14.30
CA PRO A 122 -19.61 3.70 -14.33
C PRO A 122 -19.85 4.22 -12.90
N ASN A 123 -18.95 5.09 -12.42
CA ASN A 123 -18.92 5.58 -11.03
C ASN A 123 -18.80 4.51 -9.93
N GLY A 124 -18.42 3.28 -10.30
CA GLY A 124 -18.28 2.15 -9.38
C GLY A 124 -17.00 2.14 -8.55
N PHE A 125 -16.34 3.28 -8.38
CA PHE A 125 -15.23 3.41 -7.44
C PHE A 125 -15.25 4.81 -6.85
N ASN A 126 -15.25 4.89 -5.53
CA ASN A 126 -15.22 6.16 -4.82
C ASN A 126 -14.50 5.99 -3.48
N VAL A 127 -13.68 6.98 -3.11
CA VAL A 127 -13.06 7.04 -1.79
C VAL A 127 -13.57 8.30 -1.09
N THR A 128 -14.26 8.11 0.02
CA THR A 128 -14.83 9.21 0.81
C THR A 128 -14.35 9.16 2.25
N PRO A 129 -13.85 10.26 2.78
CA PRO A 129 -13.57 10.40 4.20
C PRO A 129 -14.88 10.40 5.02
N VAL A 130 -14.96 9.53 6.04
CA VAL A 130 -16.14 9.39 6.93
C VAL A 130 -15.68 9.26 8.38
N GLY A 131 -15.91 10.31 9.18
CA GLY A 131 -15.37 10.35 10.54
C GLY A 131 -13.84 10.34 10.50
N ASN A 132 -13.19 9.42 11.23
CA ASN A 132 -11.74 9.20 11.16
C ASN A 132 -11.32 8.02 10.25
N GLU A 133 -12.20 7.61 9.34
CA GLU A 133 -12.01 6.46 8.45
C GLU A 133 -12.10 6.90 6.98
N LEU A 134 -11.50 6.11 6.08
CA LEU A 134 -11.68 6.24 4.64
C LEU A 134 -12.66 5.16 4.18
N ARG A 135 -13.85 5.57 3.73
CA ARG A 135 -14.79 4.68 3.07
C ARG A 135 -14.38 4.49 1.62
N VAL A 136 -14.22 3.24 1.21
CA VAL A 136 -14.00 2.83 -0.16
C VAL A 136 -15.26 2.10 -0.63
N ASP A 137 -15.94 2.69 -1.60
CA ASP A 137 -17.09 2.09 -2.26
C ASP A 137 -16.66 1.57 -3.64
N LEU A 138 -17.02 0.32 -3.92
CA LEU A 138 -16.65 -0.41 -5.12
C LEU A 138 -17.91 -1.04 -5.74
N SER A 139 -18.08 -0.89 -7.04
CA SER A 139 -19.15 -1.49 -7.84
C SER A 139 -18.54 -2.05 -9.12
N LEU A 140 -18.69 -3.36 -9.30
CA LEU A 140 -18.09 -4.12 -10.38
C LEU A 140 -19.17 -4.89 -11.14
N THR A 141 -18.96 -5.05 -12.44
CA THR A 141 -19.59 -6.11 -13.23
C THR A 141 -18.65 -7.31 -13.28
N LEU A 142 -19.17 -8.50 -13.01
CA LEU A 142 -18.49 -9.78 -13.12
C LEU A 142 -19.19 -10.63 -14.19
N SER A 143 -18.41 -11.29 -15.05
CA SER A 143 -18.91 -12.34 -15.93
C SER A 143 -17.88 -13.45 -16.08
N THR A 144 -18.27 -14.68 -15.76
CA THR A 144 -17.43 -15.86 -15.87
C THR A 144 -18.23 -17.07 -16.35
N GLN A 145 -17.54 -17.99 -17.04
CA GLN A 145 -18.10 -19.27 -17.45
C GLN A 145 -17.34 -20.37 -16.73
N ILE A 146 -18.04 -21.11 -15.89
CA ILE A 146 -17.48 -22.17 -15.07
C ILE A 146 -17.87 -23.51 -15.67
N ALA A 147 -16.89 -24.21 -16.25
CA ALA A 147 -17.08 -25.60 -16.67
C ALA A 147 -17.10 -26.50 -15.43
N ILE A 148 -18.23 -27.14 -15.19
CA ILE A 148 -18.44 -28.09 -14.09
C ILE A 148 -18.49 -29.51 -14.67
N LYS A 149 -17.77 -30.43 -14.03
CA LYS A 149 -17.75 -31.85 -14.37
C LYS A 149 -18.22 -32.65 -13.17
N GLY A 150 -19.37 -33.32 -13.28
CA GLY A 150 -19.95 -34.12 -12.21
C GLY A 150 -19.63 -35.61 -12.34
N ARG A 151 -19.41 -36.28 -11.20
CA ARG A 151 -19.37 -37.74 -11.08
C ARG A 151 -20.20 -38.19 -9.88
N ALA A 152 -20.91 -39.31 -10.03
CA ALA A 152 -21.58 -39.98 -8.92
C ALA A 152 -21.36 -41.49 -9.03
N LEU A 153 -20.91 -42.11 -7.94
CA LEU A 153 -20.63 -43.55 -7.87
C LEU A 153 -19.75 -44.06 -9.03
N GLY A 154 -18.75 -43.27 -9.42
CA GLY A 154 -17.85 -43.60 -10.54
C GLY A 154 -18.43 -43.36 -11.93
N ILE A 155 -19.71 -43.03 -12.06
CA ILE A 155 -20.38 -42.70 -13.32
C ILE A 155 -20.23 -41.20 -13.61
N SER A 156 -19.83 -40.86 -14.84
CA SER A 156 -19.77 -39.47 -15.30
C SER A 156 -21.18 -38.93 -15.53
N LEU A 157 -21.57 -37.90 -14.78
CA LEU A 157 -22.85 -37.22 -14.94
C LEU A 157 -22.85 -36.22 -16.11
N GLY A 158 -21.68 -36.02 -16.73
CA GLY A 158 -21.46 -35.11 -17.84
C GLY A 158 -20.72 -33.84 -17.42
N THR A 159 -20.55 -32.96 -18.40
CA THR A 159 -19.99 -31.62 -18.24
C THR A 159 -21.09 -30.61 -18.52
N CYS A 160 -21.19 -29.57 -17.71
CA CYS A 160 -22.02 -28.41 -18.02
C CYS A 160 -21.25 -27.11 -17.82
N THR A 161 -21.70 -26.06 -18.48
CA THR A 161 -21.16 -24.71 -18.28
C THR A 161 -22.16 -23.91 -17.46
N LEU A 162 -21.71 -23.45 -16.31
CA LEU A 162 -22.40 -22.51 -15.45
C LEU A 162 -21.96 -21.10 -15.83
N ASN A 163 -22.88 -20.28 -16.33
CA ASN A 163 -22.64 -18.87 -16.55
C ASN A 163 -22.95 -18.14 -15.25
N VAL A 164 -21.93 -17.53 -14.65
CA VAL A 164 -22.09 -16.70 -13.46
C VAL A 164 -21.83 -15.27 -13.89
N SER A 165 -22.84 -14.43 -13.72
CA SER A 165 -22.71 -13.00 -13.98
C SER A 165 -23.23 -12.20 -12.79
N SER A 166 -22.66 -11.03 -12.56
CA SER A 166 -23.19 -10.05 -11.63
C SER A 166 -23.08 -8.69 -12.27
N PRO A 167 -24.20 -8.01 -12.56
CA PRO A 167 -24.15 -6.67 -13.13
C PRO A 167 -23.75 -5.61 -12.09
N ASN A 168 -23.90 -5.91 -10.79
CA ASN A 168 -23.71 -4.95 -9.70
C ASN A 168 -23.17 -5.64 -8.45
N LEU A 169 -21.92 -6.10 -8.51
CA LEU A 169 -21.18 -6.54 -7.33
C LEU A 169 -20.71 -5.30 -6.57
N ASN A 170 -21.38 -5.00 -5.45
CA ASN A 170 -21.18 -3.79 -4.68
C ASN A 170 -20.53 -4.11 -3.33
N GLY A 171 -19.45 -3.42 -3.00
CA GLY A 171 -18.78 -3.50 -1.70
C GLY A 171 -18.57 -2.11 -1.12
N SER A 172 -18.78 -1.95 0.18
CA SER A 172 -18.46 -0.74 0.93
C SER A 172 -17.61 -1.12 2.13
N PHE A 173 -16.40 -0.57 2.19
CA PHE A 173 -15.37 -0.90 3.16
C PHE A 173 -14.90 0.37 3.85
N ASN A 174 -14.70 0.34 5.17
CA ASN A 174 -14.05 1.43 5.87
C ASN A 174 -12.62 1.02 6.23
N ILE A 175 -11.65 1.84 5.84
CA ILE A 175 -10.25 1.72 6.19
C ILE A 175 -9.99 2.67 7.35
N GLY A 176 -9.60 2.11 8.50
CA GLY A 176 -9.16 2.87 9.65
C GLY A 176 -7.71 3.28 9.47
N LEU A 177 -7.43 4.54 9.82
CA LEU A 177 -6.08 5.08 9.93
C LEU A 177 -5.62 4.97 11.38
N GLY A 178 -4.44 4.41 11.59
CA GLY A 178 -3.83 4.27 12.91
C GLY A 178 -2.37 4.66 12.89
N ILE A 179 -1.80 4.87 14.08
CA ILE A 179 -0.36 5.05 14.26
C ILE A 179 0.13 3.89 15.13
N LYS A 180 1.11 3.14 14.63
CA LYS A 180 1.72 2.04 15.37
C LYS A 180 2.39 2.60 16.61
N ALA A 181 2.08 2.03 17.78
CA ALA A 181 2.65 2.50 19.03
C ALA A 181 4.18 2.34 19.08
N VAL A 182 4.70 1.28 18.45
CA VAL A 182 6.11 0.87 18.50
C VAL A 182 7.03 1.83 17.74
N ASP A 183 6.71 2.16 16.50
CA ASP A 183 7.59 2.90 15.59
C ASP A 183 6.97 4.20 15.05
N GLY A 184 5.72 4.49 15.39
CA GLY A 184 5.01 5.69 14.99
C GLY A 184 4.53 5.67 13.54
N GLU A 185 4.73 4.58 12.79
CA GLU A 185 4.36 4.53 11.38
C GLU A 185 2.85 4.46 11.17
N LEU A 186 2.40 4.94 10.01
CA LEU A 186 1.02 4.80 9.57
C LEU A 186 0.63 3.33 9.47
N ASP A 187 -0.48 2.98 10.12
CA ASP A 187 -1.13 1.69 10.01
C ASP A 187 -2.46 1.87 9.28
N LEU A 188 -2.66 1.06 8.25
CA LEU A 188 -3.90 1.01 7.48
C LEU A 188 -4.54 -0.34 7.73
N ARG A 189 -5.73 -0.33 8.33
CA ARG A 189 -6.47 -1.56 8.65
C ARG A 189 -7.89 -1.49 8.12
N LEU A 190 -8.41 -2.62 7.67
CA LEU A 190 -9.84 -2.74 7.39
C LEU A 190 -10.60 -2.62 8.73
N ALA A 191 -11.24 -1.48 8.96
CA ALA A 191 -11.98 -1.22 10.18
C ALA A 191 -13.35 -1.91 10.16
N ARG A 192 -14.02 -1.89 9.00
CA ARG A 192 -15.36 -2.46 8.84
C ARG A 192 -15.67 -2.79 7.37
N ILE A 193 -16.48 -3.83 7.18
CA ILE A 193 -17.22 -4.07 5.93
C ILE A 193 -18.65 -3.61 6.18
N ASN A 194 -19.10 -2.53 5.52
CA ASN A 194 -20.42 -1.96 5.76
C ASN A 194 -21.50 -2.76 5.03
N ALA A 195 -21.22 -3.14 3.79
CA ALA A 195 -22.12 -3.89 2.94
C ALA A 195 -21.31 -4.61 1.87
N PHE A 196 -21.75 -5.82 1.52
CA PHE A 196 -21.24 -6.54 0.37
C PHE A 196 -22.40 -7.30 -0.27
N GLN A 197 -22.71 -6.94 -1.51
CA GLN A 197 -23.81 -7.51 -2.29
C GLN A 197 -23.25 -8.06 -3.58
N LEU A 198 -23.45 -9.35 -3.80
CA LEU A 198 -22.89 -10.04 -4.94
C LEU A 198 -23.81 -10.05 -6.14
N ASN A 199 -25.14 -10.00 -5.94
CA ASN A 199 -26.15 -9.99 -6.99
C ASN A 199 -25.83 -10.99 -8.13
N LEU A 200 -25.49 -12.23 -7.76
CA LEU A 200 -25.09 -13.27 -8.70
C LEU A 200 -26.33 -13.78 -9.44
N ASP A 201 -26.28 -13.73 -10.76
CA ASP A 201 -27.16 -14.46 -11.65
C ASP A 201 -26.40 -15.68 -12.15
N ILE A 202 -26.94 -16.85 -11.81
CA ILE A 202 -26.34 -18.15 -12.10
C ILE A 202 -27.28 -18.88 -13.05
N ASN A 203 -26.86 -19.00 -14.30
CA ASN A 203 -27.63 -19.65 -15.36
C ASN A 203 -26.81 -20.75 -16.02
N GLY A 204 -27.43 -21.91 -16.24
CA GLY A 204 -26.79 -23.06 -16.89
C GLY A 204 -27.00 -24.36 -16.13
N CYS A 205 -26.54 -25.46 -16.71
CA CYS A 205 -26.61 -26.83 -16.14
C CYS A 205 -28.05 -27.35 -15.89
N GLY A 206 -28.74 -27.80 -16.95
CA GLY A 206 -30.11 -28.33 -16.85
C GLY A 206 -30.27 -29.63 -16.05
N PHE A 207 -29.20 -30.43 -15.87
CA PHE A 207 -29.27 -31.70 -15.11
C PHE A 207 -29.31 -31.48 -13.59
N LEU A 208 -29.02 -30.27 -13.11
CA LEU A 208 -29.10 -29.93 -11.69
C LEU A 208 -30.56 -30.00 -11.19
N GLY A 209 -31.56 -29.76 -12.05
CA GLY A 209 -32.97 -29.81 -11.67
C GLY A 209 -33.45 -31.15 -11.07
N ASP A 210 -32.80 -32.28 -11.39
CA ASP A 210 -33.21 -33.61 -10.93
C ASP A 210 -32.55 -34.05 -9.60
N LEU A 211 -31.55 -33.30 -9.12
CA LEU A 211 -30.79 -33.59 -7.89
C LEU A 211 -30.88 -32.42 -6.91
N ALA A 212 -32.10 -32.02 -6.56
CA ALA A 212 -32.40 -30.82 -5.76
C ALA A 212 -31.57 -30.69 -4.47
N ASP A 213 -31.25 -31.79 -3.79
CA ASP A 213 -30.44 -31.76 -2.55
C ASP A 213 -28.95 -31.47 -2.82
N ILE A 214 -28.40 -31.99 -3.92
CA ILE A 214 -27.01 -31.73 -4.34
C ILE A 214 -26.89 -30.31 -4.91
N VAL A 215 -27.96 -29.76 -5.48
CA VAL A 215 -28.00 -28.38 -5.96
C VAL A 215 -28.06 -27.39 -4.82
N GLY A 216 -28.82 -27.66 -3.76
CA GLY A 216 -28.78 -26.86 -2.53
C GLY A 216 -27.36 -26.79 -1.99
N ASP A 217 -26.73 -27.94 -1.82
CA ASP A 217 -25.34 -28.03 -1.34
C ASP A 217 -24.33 -27.46 -2.33
N LEU A 218 -24.54 -27.56 -3.64
CA LEU A 218 -23.66 -26.96 -4.66
C LEU A 218 -23.86 -25.45 -4.75
N ILE A 219 -25.07 -24.92 -4.62
CA ILE A 219 -25.34 -23.49 -4.59
C ILE A 219 -24.83 -22.91 -3.27
N ASP A 220 -24.98 -23.60 -2.15
CA ASP A 220 -24.44 -23.17 -0.86
C ASP A 220 -22.92 -23.38 -0.79
N ALA A 221 -22.35 -24.38 -1.45
CA ALA A 221 -20.91 -24.55 -1.59
C ALA A 221 -20.34 -23.60 -2.64
N VAL A 222 -21.04 -23.26 -3.71
CA VAL A 222 -20.63 -22.21 -4.65
C VAL A 222 -20.76 -20.86 -3.95
N ASN A 223 -21.87 -20.51 -3.34
CA ASN A 223 -21.97 -19.29 -2.55
C ASN A 223 -20.92 -19.28 -1.43
N GLY A 224 -20.76 -20.33 -0.63
CA GLY A 224 -19.78 -20.37 0.45
C GLY A 224 -18.32 -20.38 -0.02
N SER A 225 -17.97 -21.27 -0.96
CA SER A 225 -16.60 -21.45 -1.45
C SER A 225 -16.22 -20.48 -2.55
N PHE A 226 -17.11 -20.15 -3.49
CA PHE A 226 -16.87 -19.11 -4.48
C PHE A 226 -16.86 -17.76 -3.81
N ILE A 227 -17.72 -17.40 -2.85
CA ILE A 227 -17.61 -16.07 -2.21
C ILE A 227 -16.32 -15.98 -1.41
N ASN A 228 -16.00 -16.99 -0.60
CA ASN A 228 -14.75 -16.96 0.16
C ASN A 228 -13.53 -17.01 -0.79
N GLN A 229 -13.48 -17.86 -1.80
CA GLN A 229 -12.35 -17.90 -2.75
C GLN A 229 -12.34 -16.70 -3.71
N PHE A 230 -13.47 -16.12 -4.08
CA PHE A 230 -13.53 -14.94 -4.95
C PHE A 230 -13.14 -13.68 -4.18
N VAL A 231 -13.75 -13.45 -3.02
CA VAL A 231 -13.42 -12.31 -2.17
C VAL A 231 -11.98 -12.44 -1.67
N PHE A 232 -11.58 -13.61 -1.16
CA PHE A 232 -10.24 -13.77 -0.61
C PHE A 232 -9.15 -14.09 -1.65
N ALA A 233 -9.42 -14.76 -2.77
CA ALA A 233 -8.39 -15.11 -3.75
C ALA A 233 -8.41 -14.25 -5.01
N ALA A 234 -9.48 -13.50 -5.31
CA ALA A 234 -9.49 -12.55 -6.43
C ALA A 234 -9.41 -11.09 -5.97
N LEU A 235 -10.22 -10.71 -4.98
CA LEU A 235 -10.17 -9.35 -4.43
C LEU A 235 -8.94 -9.15 -3.55
N THR A 236 -8.53 -10.12 -2.71
CA THR A 236 -7.32 -9.90 -1.89
C THR A 236 -6.07 -9.68 -2.72
N PRO A 237 -5.71 -10.45 -3.76
CA PRO A 237 -4.49 -10.17 -4.51
C PRO A 237 -4.58 -8.86 -5.29
N VAL A 238 -5.75 -8.50 -5.82
CA VAL A 238 -5.96 -7.21 -6.49
C VAL A 238 -5.83 -6.08 -5.48
N LEU A 239 -6.59 -6.12 -4.39
CA LEU A 239 -6.50 -5.15 -3.28
C LEU A 239 -5.10 -5.12 -2.67
N ASN A 240 -4.42 -6.24 -2.56
CA ASN A 240 -3.07 -6.34 -2.03
C ASN A 240 -2.06 -5.81 -3.05
N ASN A 241 -2.23 -6.00 -4.35
CA ASN A 241 -1.39 -5.39 -5.38
C ASN A 241 -1.65 -3.88 -5.50
N ILE A 242 -2.88 -3.42 -5.24
CA ILE A 242 -3.21 -2.00 -5.14
C ILE A 242 -2.62 -1.41 -3.87
N ILE A 243 -2.77 -2.09 -2.74
CA ILE A 243 -2.20 -1.71 -1.45
C ILE A 243 -0.69 -1.71 -1.61
N GLN A 244 -0.03 -2.84 -1.86
CA GLN A 244 1.43 -2.93 -2.03
C GLN A 244 1.98 -2.09 -3.20
N GLY A 245 1.19 -1.85 -4.25
CA GLY A 245 1.57 -0.99 -5.37
C GLY A 245 1.39 0.50 -5.12
N LEU A 246 0.48 0.90 -4.23
CA LEU A 246 0.31 2.30 -3.78
C LEU A 246 1.05 2.59 -2.48
N LEU A 247 1.44 1.55 -1.75
CA LEU A 247 2.02 1.57 -0.41
C LEU A 247 3.22 0.63 -0.44
N PRO A 248 4.38 1.09 -0.96
CA PRO A 248 5.63 0.35 -0.82
C PRO A 248 5.84 -0.04 0.65
N ASN A 249 6.60 -1.10 0.92
CA ASN A 249 7.02 -1.41 2.28
C ASN A 249 8.54 -1.17 2.37
N PRO A 250 8.99 -0.16 3.13
CA PRO A 250 8.21 0.74 4.00
C PRO A 250 7.36 1.75 3.20
N LEU A 251 6.36 2.36 3.85
CA LEU A 251 5.37 3.31 3.26
C LEU A 251 5.97 4.64 2.76
N GLY A 252 7.26 4.67 2.42
CA GLY A 252 8.00 5.84 1.99
C GLY A 252 9.44 5.44 1.70
N LEU A 253 10.37 6.35 1.97
CA LEU A 253 11.79 6.10 1.77
C LEU A 253 12.44 5.70 3.08
N ALA A 254 13.12 4.57 3.12
CA ALA A 254 14.01 4.23 4.21
C ALA A 254 15.23 3.50 3.63
N GLY A 255 16.41 4.06 3.81
CA GLY A 255 17.62 3.45 3.26
C GLY A 255 18.87 4.33 3.39
N MET A 256 20.00 3.73 3.05
CA MET A 256 21.28 4.39 2.89
C MET A 256 21.36 5.00 1.49
N MET A 257 21.36 6.33 1.38
CA MET A 257 21.52 7.06 0.13
C MET A 257 23.00 7.32 -0.14
N ASP A 258 23.44 6.98 -1.35
CA ASP A 258 24.76 7.37 -1.86
C ASP A 258 24.70 8.80 -2.41
N ILE A 259 25.08 9.76 -1.57
CA ILE A 259 25.10 11.19 -1.90
C ILE A 259 26.24 11.49 -2.88
N GLY A 260 27.35 10.75 -2.81
CA GLY A 260 28.46 10.86 -3.74
C GLY A 260 28.02 10.63 -5.18
N ASN A 261 27.37 9.50 -5.44
CA ASN A 261 26.82 9.18 -6.76
C ASN A 261 25.71 10.15 -7.20
N LEU A 262 24.89 10.64 -6.25
CA LEU A 262 23.87 11.65 -6.58
C LEU A 262 24.50 12.99 -7.01
N LEU A 263 25.64 13.34 -6.43
CA LEU A 263 26.37 14.58 -6.71
C LEU A 263 27.47 14.42 -7.76
N GLU A 264 27.69 13.23 -8.32
CA GLU A 264 28.77 12.95 -9.28
C GLU A 264 28.78 13.95 -10.47
N GLY A 265 27.60 14.39 -10.92
CA GLY A 265 27.47 15.38 -11.99
C GLY A 265 27.92 16.80 -11.63
N VAL A 266 28.01 17.13 -10.33
CA VAL A 266 28.43 18.44 -9.81
C VAL A 266 29.82 18.37 -9.18
N SER A 267 30.11 17.28 -8.48
CA SER A 267 31.36 17.03 -7.75
C SER A 267 31.84 15.59 -8.01
N PRO A 268 32.58 15.38 -9.11
CA PRO A 268 33.12 14.05 -9.44
C PRO A 268 34.09 13.57 -8.36
N GLY A 269 33.86 12.36 -7.85
CA GLY A 269 34.73 11.75 -6.83
C GLY A 269 34.35 12.08 -5.39
N THR A 270 33.24 12.77 -5.15
CA THR A 270 32.66 12.83 -3.80
C THR A 270 32.21 11.44 -3.38
N ASP A 271 32.71 10.98 -2.23
CA ASP A 271 32.22 9.80 -1.53
C ASP A 271 31.42 10.28 -0.32
N GLY A 272 30.28 9.66 -0.05
CA GLY A 272 29.42 10.11 1.03
C GLY A 272 28.09 9.38 1.08
N PHE A 273 27.80 8.84 2.26
CA PHE A 273 26.58 8.09 2.52
C PHE A 273 25.72 8.81 3.57
N MET A 274 24.41 8.72 3.39
CA MET A 274 23.42 9.29 4.30
C MET A 274 22.29 8.31 4.51
N GLU A 275 22.02 7.94 5.76
CA GLU A 275 20.80 7.25 6.12
C GLU A 275 19.63 8.24 6.05
N ALA A 276 18.58 7.87 5.35
CA ALA A 276 17.35 8.61 5.34
C ALA A 276 16.16 7.71 5.66
N ARG A 277 15.24 8.27 6.44
CA ARG A 277 13.93 7.71 6.73
C ARG A 277 12.89 8.81 6.58
N MET A 278 11.99 8.65 5.62
CA MET A 278 10.84 9.50 5.36
C MET A 278 9.64 8.60 5.16
N VAL A 279 8.90 8.34 6.24
CA VAL A 279 7.76 7.41 6.24
C VAL A 279 6.52 8.08 6.83
N PRO A 280 5.32 7.88 6.26
CA PRO A 280 4.04 8.26 6.85
C PRO A 280 3.95 7.81 8.32
N GLY A 281 3.60 8.72 9.22
CA GLY A 281 3.53 8.41 10.64
C GLY A 281 3.45 9.64 11.55
N GLY A 282 3.54 9.43 12.86
CA GLY A 282 3.38 10.44 13.89
C GLY A 282 1.90 10.77 14.17
N TYR A 283 1.13 11.05 13.13
CA TYR A 283 -0.33 11.21 13.19
C TYR A 283 -0.98 10.97 11.83
N ALA A 284 -2.26 10.61 11.84
CA ALA A 284 -3.10 10.52 10.65
C ALA A 284 -4.56 10.74 11.03
N ASP A 285 -5.15 11.83 10.54
CA ASP A 285 -6.52 12.19 10.88
C ASP A 285 -7.31 12.55 9.62
N VAL A 286 -8.59 12.18 9.64
CA VAL A 286 -9.56 12.66 8.67
C VAL A 286 -10.40 13.76 9.31
N VAL A 287 -10.30 14.97 8.77
CA VAL A 287 -10.98 16.17 9.28
C VAL A 287 -11.57 16.93 8.12
N ASN A 288 -12.83 17.36 8.22
CA ASN A 288 -13.53 18.17 7.20
C ASN A 288 -13.44 17.61 5.77
N GLY A 289 -13.50 16.29 5.65
CA GLY A 289 -13.48 15.60 4.37
C GLY A 289 -12.11 15.58 3.67
N GLY A 290 -11.04 15.94 4.37
CA GLY A 290 -9.66 15.78 3.92
C GLY A 290 -8.86 14.91 4.88
N LEU A 291 -7.70 14.45 4.43
CA LEU A 291 -6.77 13.61 5.19
C LEU A 291 -5.52 14.41 5.52
N SER A 292 -5.20 14.48 6.80
CA SER A 292 -3.98 15.09 7.32
C SER A 292 -3.05 14.00 7.81
N LEU A 293 -1.83 13.98 7.28
CA LEU A 293 -0.84 12.94 7.54
C LEU A 293 0.48 13.58 7.97
N GLY A 294 1.04 13.10 9.08
CA GLY A 294 2.43 13.38 9.43
C GLY A 294 3.38 12.47 8.65
N ILE A 295 4.58 12.95 8.42
CA ILE A 295 5.70 12.14 7.94
C ILE A 295 6.76 12.15 9.03
N ILE A 296 7.20 10.97 9.43
CA ILE A 296 8.38 10.78 10.25
C ILE A 296 9.60 11.00 9.36
N THR A 297 10.41 11.98 9.70
CA THR A 297 11.66 12.28 9.01
C THR A 297 12.82 11.99 9.95
N GLY A 298 13.79 11.22 9.48
CA GLY A 298 15.06 11.01 10.15
C GLY A 298 16.17 10.99 9.12
N LEU A 299 17.27 11.63 9.44
CA LEU A 299 18.46 11.68 8.61
C LEU A 299 19.65 11.44 9.52
N ASN A 300 20.66 10.76 9.00
CA ASN A 300 21.91 10.55 9.69
C ASN A 300 23.05 10.41 8.68
N ALA A 301 24.20 10.97 9.01
CA ALA A 301 25.40 10.82 8.20
C ALA A 301 26.23 9.70 8.81
N ASP A 302 26.57 8.72 7.99
CA ASP A 302 27.46 7.65 8.42
C ASP A 302 28.18 7.06 7.22
N GLU A 303 29.52 7.02 7.29
CA GLU A 303 30.38 6.38 6.30
C GLU A 303 30.25 4.85 6.37
N ASP A 304 30.18 4.30 7.59
CA ASP A 304 30.00 2.87 7.84
C ASP A 304 29.17 2.66 9.12
N PRO A 305 27.86 2.39 9.01
CA PRO A 305 27.04 2.15 10.19
C PRO A 305 27.47 0.95 11.04
N SER A 306 28.31 0.05 10.52
CA SER A 306 28.81 -1.12 11.24
C SER A 306 29.92 -0.79 12.24
N THR A 307 30.58 0.37 12.11
CA THR A 307 31.62 0.83 13.03
C THR A 307 31.06 1.58 14.25
N ARG A 308 29.75 1.88 14.27
CA ARG A 308 29.08 2.55 15.40
C ARG A 308 29.32 1.83 16.72
N GLY A 309 30.13 2.45 17.58
CA GLY A 309 30.29 2.05 18.98
C GLY A 309 29.04 2.33 19.82
N ALA A 310 28.97 1.73 21.00
CA ALA A 310 27.92 2.03 21.96
C ALA A 310 27.93 3.52 22.35
N GLY A 311 26.88 4.27 21.98
CA GLY A 311 26.74 5.70 22.27
C GLY A 311 27.14 6.65 21.15
N LEU A 312 27.59 6.13 20.00
CA LEU A 312 27.77 6.93 18.78
C LEU A 312 26.52 6.86 17.92
N THR A 313 25.94 8.02 17.61
CA THR A 313 24.74 8.14 16.76
C THR A 313 25.09 8.34 15.29
N SER A 314 26.30 8.83 14.99
CA SER A 314 26.78 9.17 13.64
C SER A 314 28.30 9.06 13.58
N GLU A 315 28.85 8.69 12.42
CA GLU A 315 30.28 8.79 12.15
C GLU A 315 30.51 9.91 11.11
N PRO A 316 31.21 11.01 11.49
CA PRO A 316 31.50 12.07 10.56
C PRO A 316 32.52 11.59 9.52
N HIS A 317 32.32 11.98 8.26
CA HIS A 317 33.28 11.70 7.20
C HIS A 317 34.65 12.32 7.52
N LEU A 318 35.74 11.63 7.17
CA LEU A 318 37.13 11.99 7.54
C LEU A 318 37.56 13.44 7.24
N CYS A 319 36.93 14.08 6.26
CA CYS A 319 37.22 15.44 5.80
C CYS A 319 36.49 16.53 6.60
N VAL A 320 35.51 16.16 7.43
CA VAL A 320 34.73 17.10 8.26
C VAL A 320 35.02 16.80 9.72
N PRO A 321 35.43 17.80 10.53
CA PRO A 321 35.61 17.57 11.95
C PRO A 321 34.28 17.13 12.58
N PRO A 322 34.29 16.30 13.64
CA PRO A 322 33.07 15.87 14.30
C PRO A 322 32.20 17.07 14.72
N LEU A 323 31.00 17.16 14.14
CA LEU A 323 29.99 18.15 14.51
C LEU A 323 28.84 17.43 15.21
N PRO A 324 28.42 17.85 16.40
CA PRO A 324 27.27 17.23 17.07
C PRO A 324 25.98 17.53 16.31
N ALA A 325 25.08 16.54 16.26
CA ALA A 325 23.76 16.72 15.67
C ALA A 325 22.95 17.82 16.39
N PRO A 326 22.06 18.54 15.68
CA PRO A 326 21.19 19.53 16.30
C PRO A 326 20.35 18.92 17.43
N ASN A 327 20.39 19.53 18.61
CA ASN A 327 19.54 19.12 19.72
C ASN A 327 18.20 19.88 19.65
N PHE A 328 17.16 19.21 19.15
CA PHE A 328 15.84 19.83 19.04
C PHE A 328 15.10 20.00 20.37
N ALA A 329 15.61 19.48 21.50
CA ALA A 329 15.01 19.66 22.81
C ALA A 329 15.24 21.05 23.41
N ILE A 330 16.17 21.83 22.86
CA ILE A 330 16.57 23.15 23.36
C ILE A 330 16.22 24.26 22.36
N PRO A 331 16.27 25.56 22.74
CA PRO A 331 16.08 26.65 21.81
C PRO A 331 16.99 26.56 20.58
N PRO A 332 16.52 26.95 19.38
CA PRO A 332 15.24 27.63 19.12
C PRO A 332 14.03 26.68 18.94
N ALA A 333 14.25 25.38 18.70
CA ALA A 333 13.18 24.47 18.32
C ALA A 333 12.29 24.01 19.49
N GLN A 334 12.90 23.62 20.62
CA GLN A 334 12.20 23.14 21.83
C GLN A 334 11.09 22.10 21.57
N LEU A 335 11.37 21.12 20.71
CA LEU A 335 10.40 20.10 20.35
C LEU A 335 10.11 19.15 21.52
N PRO A 336 8.83 18.80 21.76
CA PRO A 336 8.49 17.76 22.72
C PRO A 336 8.94 16.39 22.21
N GLN A 337 9.18 15.46 23.14
CA GLN A 337 9.44 14.07 22.80
C GLN A 337 8.14 13.25 22.75
N SER A 338 8.09 12.29 21.84
CA SER A 338 7.03 11.28 21.77
C SER A 338 7.28 10.17 22.81
N ALA A 339 6.30 9.27 22.99
CA ALA A 339 6.47 8.07 23.80
C ALA A 339 7.55 7.11 23.26
N ARG A 340 8.01 7.31 22.01
CA ARG A 340 9.06 6.54 21.35
C ARG A 340 10.45 7.19 21.47
N THR A 341 10.56 8.23 22.31
CA THR A 341 11.77 9.02 22.55
C THR A 341 12.34 9.70 21.30
N THR A 342 11.52 9.85 20.28
CA THR A 342 11.74 10.69 19.10
C THR A 342 11.20 12.10 19.34
N PHE A 343 11.58 13.08 18.51
CA PHE A 343 10.95 14.40 18.55
C PHE A 343 9.59 14.37 17.86
N ARG A 344 8.66 15.21 18.33
CA ARG A 344 7.34 15.37 17.73
C ARG A 344 7.09 16.83 17.37
N LEU A 345 6.66 17.04 16.14
CA LEU A 345 6.13 18.31 15.69
C LEU A 345 4.60 18.25 15.71
N ASP A 346 3.98 19.22 16.37
CA ASP A 346 2.53 19.33 16.32
C ASP A 346 2.07 19.77 14.92
N ARG A 347 0.83 19.42 14.60
CA ARG A 347 0.25 19.73 13.29
C ARG A 347 0.13 21.24 13.10
N ALA A 348 0.66 21.73 11.99
CA ALA A 348 0.51 23.14 11.63
C ALA A 348 -0.92 23.46 11.19
N GLY A 349 -1.37 24.70 11.40
CA GLY A 349 -2.75 25.12 11.17
C GLY A 349 -3.27 24.80 9.77
N ALA A 350 -2.47 25.01 8.72
CA ALA A 350 -2.81 24.70 7.34
C ALA A 350 -3.06 23.20 7.06
N PHE A 351 -2.55 22.32 7.92
CA PHE A 351 -2.75 20.88 7.83
C PHE A 351 -3.82 20.38 8.79
N SER A 352 -4.29 21.22 9.74
CA SER A 352 -5.35 20.86 10.71
C SER A 352 -6.70 20.57 10.07
N GLY A 353 -6.93 21.08 8.85
CA GLY A 353 -8.20 21.00 8.17
C GLY A 353 -9.29 21.88 8.77
N GLY A 354 -8.97 22.79 9.70
CA GLY A 354 -9.93 23.71 10.32
C GLY A 354 -10.56 24.69 9.32
N ALA A 355 -11.79 25.15 9.60
CA ALA A 355 -12.47 26.14 8.77
C ALA A 355 -11.61 27.41 8.62
N GLY A 356 -11.32 27.80 7.38
CA GLY A 356 -10.43 28.93 7.05
C GLY A 356 -8.95 28.57 6.89
N ASN A 357 -8.53 27.36 7.25
CA ASN A 357 -7.16 26.87 7.11
C ASN A 357 -7.01 25.76 6.05
N GLU A 358 -8.07 25.40 5.34
CA GLU A 358 -8.01 24.40 4.27
C GLU A 358 -7.24 24.99 3.06
N PRO A 359 -6.20 24.31 2.57
CA PRO A 359 -5.47 24.76 1.39
C PRO A 359 -6.40 24.81 0.16
N ASN A 360 -6.30 25.86 -0.66
CA ASN A 360 -6.98 25.93 -1.97
C ASN A 360 -6.18 25.13 -3.03
N ALA A 361 -5.89 23.87 -2.73
CA ALA A 361 -5.15 22.94 -3.58
C ALA A 361 -5.67 21.53 -3.36
N ASP A 362 -5.40 20.62 -4.28
CA ASP A 362 -5.73 19.20 -4.11
C ASP A 362 -4.88 18.54 -3.00
N LEU A 363 -3.63 19.02 -2.91
CA LEU A 363 -2.61 18.53 -2.01
C LEU A 363 -1.81 19.74 -1.49
N ALA A 364 -1.58 19.78 -0.19
CA ALA A 364 -0.56 20.64 0.41
C ALA A 364 0.49 19.78 1.11
N MET A 365 1.74 20.24 1.06
CA MET A 365 2.87 19.63 1.75
C MET A 365 3.66 20.72 2.46
N GLY A 366 4.16 20.41 3.65
CA GLY A 366 5.05 21.28 4.41
C GLY A 366 6.19 20.46 4.98
N ILE A 367 7.38 21.06 5.04
CA ILE A 367 8.56 20.49 5.66
C ILE A 367 8.97 21.44 6.79
N SER A 368 9.29 20.88 7.95
CA SER A 368 9.68 21.64 9.12
C SER A 368 11.11 22.18 8.99
N GLU A 369 11.37 23.33 9.60
CA GLU A 369 12.72 23.89 9.71
C GLU A 369 13.66 22.89 10.38
N THR A 370 13.20 22.17 11.43
CA THR A 370 14.01 21.13 12.09
C THR A 370 14.43 20.00 11.16
N THR A 371 13.56 19.58 10.23
CA THR A 371 13.93 18.58 9.21
C THR A 371 14.96 19.14 8.24
N LEU A 372 14.84 20.42 7.85
CA LEU A 372 15.79 21.09 6.96
C LEU A 372 17.15 21.30 7.63
N ASP A 373 17.16 21.68 8.91
CA ASP A 373 18.37 21.84 9.72
C ASP A 373 19.11 20.50 9.86
N LEU A 374 18.37 19.42 10.12
CA LEU A 374 18.92 18.07 10.18
C LEU A 374 19.51 17.65 8.83
N ALA A 375 18.81 17.93 7.73
CA ALA A 375 19.29 17.64 6.38
C ALA A 375 20.55 18.43 6.03
N GLY A 376 20.57 19.73 6.33
CA GLY A 376 21.74 20.58 6.13
C GLY A 376 22.94 20.11 6.95
N HIS A 377 22.71 19.76 8.22
CA HIS A 377 23.75 19.21 9.09
C HIS A 377 24.33 17.92 8.50
N HIS A 378 23.50 16.94 8.15
CA HIS A 378 23.99 15.67 7.65
C HIS A 378 24.57 15.74 6.24
N LEU A 379 24.15 16.69 5.40
CA LEU A 379 24.80 16.95 4.12
C LEU A 379 26.23 17.48 4.30
N VAL A 380 26.48 18.23 5.38
CA VAL A 380 27.85 18.64 5.75
C VAL A 380 28.62 17.44 6.29
N THR A 381 28.09 16.75 7.30
CA THR A 381 28.85 15.71 8.02
C THR A 381 29.02 14.41 7.24
N SER A 382 28.22 14.16 6.19
CA SER A 382 28.36 12.97 5.33
C SER A 382 29.56 13.03 4.39
N GLY A 383 30.27 14.17 4.32
CA GLY A 383 31.32 14.37 3.32
C GLY A 383 30.80 14.82 1.95
N GLY A 384 29.49 14.99 1.79
CA GLY A 384 28.88 15.47 0.54
C GLY A 384 29.37 16.85 0.07
N MET A 385 29.99 17.62 0.96
CA MET A 385 30.61 18.93 0.64
C MET A 385 32.15 18.90 0.63
N CYS A 386 32.76 17.72 0.73
CA CYS A 386 34.20 17.55 0.60
C CYS A 386 34.54 17.47 -0.88
N LEU A 387 34.97 18.62 -1.41
CA LEU A 387 35.46 18.84 -2.77
C LEU A 387 36.95 18.54 -2.89
#